data_AF-A0A7X8ZP43-F1
#
_entry.id   AF-A0A7X8ZP43-F1
#
_cell.length_a   1.000
_cell.length_b   1.000
_cell.length_c   1.000
_cell.angle_alpha   90.00
_cell.angle_beta   90.00
_cell.angle_gamma   90.00
#
_symmetry.space_group_name_H-M   'P 1'
#
loop_
_entity.id
_entity.type
_entity.pdbx_description
1 polymer ?
#
loop_
_entity_poly.entity_id
_entity_poly.type
_entity_poly.pdbx_seq_one_letter_code
_entity_poly.pdbx_strand_id
1 'polypeptide(L)'
;MGQKKLTVWEAACIITGYGIGGGVLAMPYLVNKNGIIASFAILLIAFLASYLLHLMIADVVCKCKEGNQVVSIFSRFLFRGKAKFALSISFFVLMAIVLIANLAAYIEGSSEVITSFLPLTPFLAKLLFYCIAASVVLFGLKAVGVSEKIAVIFIFLLILTLAFATAFVPTNPLPLKIGGI
;
A
#
# COMPACT_ATOMS: atom_id res chain seq x y z
N MET A 1 -30.82 -2.25 -7.38
CA MET A 1 -29.82 -3.13 -6.74
C MET A 1 -29.00 -2.30 -5.76
N GLY A 2 -29.17 -2.52 -4.46
CA GLY A 2 -28.48 -1.73 -3.43
C GLY A 2 -26.97 -1.99 -3.47
N GLN A 3 -26.16 -0.95 -3.70
CA GLN A 3 -24.72 -1.07 -3.58
C GLN A 3 -24.38 -1.48 -2.14
N LYS A 4 -23.77 -2.66 -1.98
CA LYS A 4 -23.25 -3.10 -0.67
C LYS A 4 -22.16 -2.13 -0.24
N LYS A 5 -22.49 -1.22 0.66
CA LYS A 5 -21.55 -0.22 1.18
C LYS A 5 -20.47 -0.90 2.00
N LEU A 6 -19.24 -0.41 1.84
CA LEU A 6 -18.14 -0.75 2.73
C LEU A 6 -18.42 -0.17 4.11
N THR A 7 -18.15 -0.95 5.14
CA THR A 7 -18.12 -0.46 6.52
C THR A 7 -16.87 0.39 6.71
N VAL A 8 -16.91 1.30 7.68
CA VAL A 8 -15.73 2.13 8.04
C VAL A 8 -14.51 1.24 8.35
N TRP A 9 -14.75 0.09 8.99
CA TRP A 9 -13.70 -0.87 9.29
C TRP A 9 -13.08 -1.50 8.04
N GLU A 10 -13.89 -1.95 7.08
CA GLU A 10 -13.37 -2.51 5.82
C GLU A 10 -12.63 -1.44 5.01
N ALA A 11 -13.12 -0.19 4.99
CA ALA A 11 -12.42 0.91 4.34
C ALA A 11 -11.08 1.21 5.02
N ALA A 12 -11.03 1.20 6.36
CA ALA A 12 -9.79 1.34 7.11
C ALA A 12 -8.82 0.19 6.80
N CYS A 13 -9.29 -1.06 6.79
CA CYS A 13 -8.47 -2.21 6.44
C CYS A 13 -7.87 -2.10 5.03
N ILE A 14 -8.65 -1.66 4.03
CA ILE A 14 -8.13 -1.46 2.65
C ILE A 14 -7.01 -0.41 2.64
N ILE A 15 -7.20 0.72 3.33
CA ILE A 15 -6.18 1.78 3.40
C ILE A 15 -4.93 1.28 4.15
N THR A 16 -5.13 0.58 5.27
CA THR A 16 -4.06 -0.01 6.07
C THR A 16 -3.27 -1.06 5.30
N GLY A 17 -3.95 -1.98 4.59
CA GLY A 17 -3.32 -3.01 3.76
C GLY A 17 -2.43 -2.39 2.68
N TYR A 18 -2.92 -1.36 1.99
CA TYR A 18 -2.13 -0.61 1.00
C TYR A 18 -0.88 0.04 1.60
N GLY A 19 -1.00 0.64 2.80
CA GLY A 19 0.13 1.28 3.49
C GLY A 19 1.17 0.27 3.99
N ILE A 20 0.73 -0.84 4.57
CA ILE A 20 1.61 -1.90 5.08
C ILE A 20 2.34 -2.58 3.92
N GLY A 21 1.64 -2.93 2.83
CA GLY A 21 2.21 -3.69 1.72
C GLY A 21 3.51 -3.10 1.19
N GLY A 22 3.51 -1.83 0.80
CA GLY A 22 4.72 -1.15 0.32
C GLY A 22 5.73 -0.83 1.44
N GLY A 23 5.23 -0.45 2.62
CA GLY A 23 6.08 -0.07 3.75
C GLY A 23 6.93 -1.23 4.27
N VAL A 24 6.30 -2.35 4.65
CA VAL A 24 6.98 -3.49 5.26
C VAL A 24 7.99 -4.13 4.31
N LEU A 25 7.73 -4.12 3.00
CA LEU A 25 8.69 -4.62 2.00
C LEU A 25 9.91 -3.71 1.83
N ALA A 26 9.73 -2.39 1.93
CA ALA A 26 10.82 -1.42 1.74
C ALA A 26 11.69 -1.20 2.99
N MET A 27 11.11 -1.43 4.18
CA MET A 27 11.76 -1.13 5.47
C MET A 27 13.09 -1.85 5.71
N PRO A 28 13.21 -3.18 5.49
CA PRO A 28 14.48 -3.87 5.70
C PRO A 28 15.60 -3.32 4.81
N TYR A 29 15.27 -2.98 3.55
CA TYR A 29 16.23 -2.38 2.62
C TYR A 29 16.67 -0.98 3.07
N LEU A 30 15.73 -0.14 3.51
CA LEU A 30 16.00 1.19 4.04
C LEU A 30 16.96 1.13 5.24
N VAL A 31 16.64 0.27 6.22
CA VAL A 31 17.44 0.09 7.45
C VAL A 31 18.82 -0.47 7.13
N ASN A 32 18.92 -1.44 6.24
CA ASN A 32 20.20 -2.02 5.83
C ASN A 32 21.12 -0.97 5.19
N LYS A 33 20.57 -0.06 4.39
CA LYS A 33 21.36 0.96 3.67
C LYS A 33 21.74 2.16 4.54
N ASN A 34 20.78 2.68 5.32
CA ASN A 34 20.95 3.95 6.03
C ASN A 34 21.22 3.78 7.54
N GLY A 35 21.14 2.56 8.06
CA GLY A 35 21.14 2.29 9.50
C GLY A 35 19.82 2.68 10.17
N ILE A 36 19.61 2.25 11.40
CA ILE A 36 18.31 2.38 12.10
C ILE A 36 17.95 3.84 12.38
N ILE A 37 18.91 4.64 12.84
CA ILE A 37 18.65 6.01 13.30
C ILE A 37 18.20 6.90 12.14
N ALA A 38 18.94 6.89 11.03
CA ALA A 38 18.60 7.67 9.85
C ALA A 38 17.31 7.16 9.19
N SER A 39 17.12 5.85 9.15
CA SER A 39 15.88 5.24 8.66
C SER A 39 14.66 5.68 9.47
N PHE A 40 14.77 5.68 10.80
CA PHE A 40 13.71 6.16 11.69
C PHE A 40 13.39 7.64 11.45
N ALA A 41 14.40 8.50 11.28
CA ALA A 41 14.19 9.91 10.97
C ALA A 41 13.48 10.10 9.62
N ILE A 42 13.89 9.36 8.58
CA ILE A 42 13.23 9.39 7.25
C ILE A 42 11.77 8.96 7.38
N LEU A 43 11.50 7.90 8.13
CA LEU A 43 10.14 7.40 8.35
C LEU A 43 9.28 8.42 9.09
N LEU A 44 9.82 9.07 10.11
CA LEU A 44 9.11 10.08 10.88
C LEU A 44 8.75 11.29 10.00
N ILE A 45 9.69 11.76 9.17
CA ILE A 45 9.44 12.85 8.22
C ILE A 45 8.39 12.45 7.17
N ALA A 46 8.53 11.26 6.58
CA ALA A 46 7.58 10.74 5.60
C ALA A 46 6.19 10.55 6.19
N PHE A 47 6.11 10.09 7.44
CA PHE A 47 4.85 9.96 8.18
C PHE A 47 4.18 11.32 8.40
N LEU A 48 4.92 12.33 8.88
CA LEU A 48 4.38 13.68 9.09
C LEU A 48 3.88 14.31 7.78
N ALA A 49 4.66 14.17 6.69
CA ALA A 49 4.25 14.64 5.38
C ALA A 49 2.99 13.91 4.88
N SER A 50 2.95 12.59 4.99
CA SER A 50 1.79 11.78 4.61
C SER A 50 0.55 12.14 5.43
N TYR A 51 0.71 12.33 6.74
CA TYR A 51 -0.37 12.72 7.64
C TYR A 51 -0.97 14.07 7.24
N LEU A 52 -0.13 15.08 6.97
CA LEU A 52 -0.58 16.40 6.51
C LEU A 52 -1.34 16.31 5.18
N LEU A 53 -0.83 15.54 4.21
CA LEU A 53 -1.51 15.35 2.93
C LEU A 53 -2.88 14.66 3.10
N HIS A 54 -2.98 13.65 3.96
CA HIS A 54 -4.24 12.97 4.23
C HIS A 54 -5.26 13.87 4.93
N LEU A 55 -4.81 14.75 5.85
CA LEU A 55 -5.67 15.77 6.45
C LEU A 55 -6.22 16.76 5.41
N MET A 56 -5.36 17.23 4.49
CA MET A 56 -5.80 18.10 3.40
C MET A 56 -6.84 17.40 2.51
N ILE A 57 -6.62 16.14 2.17
CA ILE A 57 -7.59 15.34 1.40
C ILE A 57 -8.90 15.21 2.17
N ALA A 58 -8.85 14.90 3.46
CA ALA A 58 -10.03 14.75 4.30
C ALA A 58 -10.88 16.03 4.36
N ASP A 59 -10.24 17.20 4.50
CA ASP A 59 -10.92 18.50 4.48
C ASP A 59 -11.62 18.76 3.13
N VAL A 60 -10.96 18.46 2.01
CA VAL A 60 -11.54 18.60 0.67
C VAL A 60 -12.71 17.62 0.46
N VAL A 61 -12.58 16.37 0.93
CA VAL A 61 -13.64 15.36 0.81
C VAL A 61 -14.86 15.75 1.67
N CYS A 62 -14.68 16.26 2.88
CA CYS A 62 -15.79 16.71 3.73
C CYS A 62 -16.55 17.90 3.12
N LYS A 63 -15.88 18.74 2.34
CA LYS A 63 -16.50 19.85 1.59
C LYS A 63 -17.23 19.36 0.31
N CYS A 64 -16.95 18.15 -0.16
CA CYS A 64 -17.63 17.51 -1.28
C CYS A 64 -18.85 16.71 -0.81
N LYS A 65 -20.06 17.09 -1.22
CA LYS A 65 -21.29 16.34 -0.93
C LYS A 65 -21.51 15.11 -1.83
N GLU A 66 -20.67 14.89 -2.84
CA GLU A 66 -20.82 13.83 -3.83
C GLU A 66 -19.68 12.81 -3.74
N GLY A 67 -20.02 11.52 -3.76
CA GLY A 67 -19.11 10.37 -3.69
C GLY A 67 -18.32 10.14 -4.98
N ASN A 68 -17.72 11.19 -5.53
CA ASN A 68 -16.95 11.12 -6.76
C ASN A 68 -15.48 10.72 -6.49
N GLN A 69 -14.87 10.04 -7.46
CA GLN A 69 -13.46 9.63 -7.45
C GLN A 69 -12.54 10.80 -7.04
N VAL A 70 -11.46 10.50 -6.32
CA VAL A 70 -10.46 11.47 -5.85
C VAL A 70 -10.01 12.43 -6.98
N VAL A 71 -9.81 11.89 -8.19
CA VAL A 71 -9.50 12.67 -9.41
C VAL A 71 -10.55 13.74 -9.73
N SER A 72 -11.84 13.40 -9.61
CA SER A 72 -12.96 14.31 -9.88
C SER A 72 -13.07 15.39 -8.80
N ILE A 73 -12.80 15.03 -7.54
CA ILE A 73 -12.73 15.97 -6.41
C ILE A 73 -11.60 16.99 -6.60
N PHE A 74 -10.39 16.51 -6.91
CA PHE A 74 -9.24 17.38 -7.18
C PHE A 74 -9.44 18.25 -8.43
N SER A 75 -10.05 17.72 -9.49
CA SER A 75 -10.42 18.51 -10.67
C SER A 75 -11.40 19.64 -10.36
N ARG A 76 -12.29 19.45 -9.38
CA ARG A 76 -13.27 20.47 -8.98
C ARG A 76 -12.66 21.57 -8.09
N PHE A 77 -11.74 21.21 -7.18
CA PHE A 77 -11.21 22.14 -6.17
C PHE A 77 -9.82 22.70 -6.50
N LEU A 78 -8.92 21.89 -7.05
CA LEU A 78 -7.52 22.24 -7.28
C LEU A 78 -7.29 22.82 -8.70
N PHE A 79 -7.95 22.26 -9.71
CA PHE A 79 -7.75 22.67 -11.10
C PHE A 79 -8.81 23.69 -11.55
N ARG A 80 -8.52 24.99 -11.42
CA ARG A 80 -9.37 26.09 -11.91
C ARG A 80 -8.84 26.69 -13.22
N GLY A 81 -9.73 27.22 -14.05
CA GLY A 81 -9.39 27.96 -15.27
C GLY A 81 -9.26 27.11 -16.54
N LYS A 82 -8.69 27.71 -17.60
CA LYS A 82 -8.60 27.13 -18.96
C LYS A 82 -7.76 25.84 -19.03
N ALA A 83 -6.86 25.62 -18.07
CA ALA A 83 -6.00 24.43 -17.98
C ALA A 83 -6.63 23.25 -17.21
N LYS A 84 -7.86 23.40 -16.69
CA LYS A 84 -8.53 22.37 -15.88
C LYS A 84 -8.57 21.00 -16.55
N PHE A 85 -8.91 20.96 -17.84
CA PHE A 85 -9.03 19.71 -18.58
C PHE A 85 -7.67 19.01 -18.72
N ALA A 86 -6.62 19.75 -19.08
CA ALA A 86 -5.26 19.22 -19.24
C ALA A 86 -4.66 18.72 -17.91
N LEU A 87 -4.86 19.45 -16.81
CA LEU A 87 -4.38 19.02 -15.49
C LEU A 87 -5.15 17.81 -14.96
N SER A 88 -6.48 17.77 -15.19
CA SER A 88 -7.30 16.63 -14.79
C SER A 88 -6.94 15.35 -15.54
N ILE A 89 -6.66 15.44 -16.84
CA ILE A 89 -6.26 14.27 -17.62
C ILE A 89 -4.85 13.82 -17.28
N SER A 90 -3.92 14.77 -17.05
CA SER A 90 -2.57 14.45 -16.59
C SER A 90 -2.58 13.74 -15.24
N PHE A 91 -3.37 14.23 -14.28
CA PHE A 91 -3.51 13.59 -12.97
C PHE A 91 -4.16 12.20 -13.07
N PHE A 92 -5.16 12.03 -13.93
CA PHE A 92 -5.77 10.73 -14.18
C PHE A 92 -4.75 9.73 -14.75
N VAL A 93 -3.98 10.14 -15.76
CA VAL A 93 -2.91 9.31 -16.36
C VAL A 93 -1.85 8.98 -15.32
N LEU A 94 -1.42 9.95 -14.51
CA LEU A 94 -0.46 9.72 -13.44
C LEU A 94 -0.97 8.67 -12.45
N MET A 95 -2.24 8.77 -12.01
CA MET A 95 -2.81 7.77 -11.10
C MET A 95 -2.93 6.38 -11.73
N ALA A 96 -3.22 6.30 -13.04
CA ALA A 96 -3.23 5.03 -13.75
C ALA A 96 -1.83 4.41 -13.81
N ILE A 97 -0.79 5.21 -14.07
CA ILE A 97 0.61 4.75 -14.07
C ILE A 97 0.99 4.24 -12.67
N VAL A 98 0.65 4.99 -11.61
CA VAL A 98 0.92 4.59 -10.22
C VAL A 98 0.24 3.26 -9.90
N LEU A 99 -1.02 3.08 -10.32
CA LEU A 99 -1.75 1.82 -10.12
C LEU A 99 -1.05 0.64 -10.81
N ILE A 100 -0.66 0.80 -12.09
CA ILE A 100 0.00 -0.26 -12.87
C ILE A 100 1.37 -0.59 -12.27
N ALA A 101 2.16 0.42 -11.92
CA ALA A 101 3.47 0.23 -11.32
C ALA A 101 3.39 -0.51 -9.97
N ASN A 102 2.44 -0.12 -9.11
CA ASN A 102 2.22 -0.80 -7.84
C ASN A 102 1.75 -2.24 -8.05
N LEU A 103 0.81 -2.47 -8.97
CA LEU A 103 0.33 -3.82 -9.28
C LEU A 103 1.47 -4.71 -9.78
N ALA A 104 2.34 -4.19 -10.65
CA ALA A 104 3.52 -4.91 -11.12
C ALA A 104 4.46 -5.25 -9.96
N ALA A 105 4.77 -4.30 -9.07
CA ALA A 105 5.62 -4.54 -7.92
C ALA A 105 5.06 -5.63 -6.99
N TYR A 106 3.74 -5.63 -6.74
CA TYR A 106 3.09 -6.67 -5.94
C TYR A 106 3.13 -8.05 -6.61
N ILE A 107 2.97 -8.13 -7.93
CA ILE A 107 3.08 -9.38 -8.68
C ILE A 107 4.51 -9.91 -8.63
N GLU A 108 5.51 -9.07 -8.85
CA GLU A 108 6.93 -9.46 -8.77
C GLU A 108 7.27 -9.98 -7.37
N GLY A 109 6.98 -9.19 -6.33
CA GLY A 109 7.28 -9.58 -4.94
C GLY A 109 6.56 -10.85 -4.51
N SER A 110 5.29 -11.02 -4.91
CA SER A 110 4.53 -12.24 -4.56
C SER A 110 5.03 -13.45 -5.34
N SER A 111 5.46 -13.27 -6.59
CA SER A 111 5.99 -14.37 -7.40
C SER A 111 7.29 -14.92 -6.82
N GLU A 112 8.18 -14.06 -6.33
CA GLU A 112 9.44 -14.45 -5.70
C GLU A 112 9.21 -15.31 -4.45
N VAL A 113 8.22 -14.92 -3.62
CA VAL A 113 7.80 -15.70 -2.46
C VAL A 113 7.25 -17.07 -2.89
N ILE A 114 6.35 -17.13 -3.88
CA ILE A 114 5.77 -18.39 -4.35
C ILE A 114 6.84 -19.33 -4.90
N THR A 115 7.77 -18.83 -5.72
CA THR A 115 8.86 -19.64 -6.29
C THR A 115 9.87 -20.11 -5.25
N SER A 116 9.94 -19.43 -4.10
CA SER A 116 10.78 -19.87 -2.97
C SER A 116 10.19 -21.08 -2.23
N PHE A 117 8.87 -21.25 -2.25
CA PHE A 117 8.18 -22.36 -1.60
C PHE A 117 7.83 -23.51 -2.55
N LEU A 118 7.48 -23.20 -3.80
CA LEU A 118 7.13 -24.19 -4.81
C LEU A 118 8.11 -24.10 -5.99
N PRO A 119 8.56 -25.23 -6.56
CA PRO A 119 9.41 -25.26 -7.76
C PRO A 119 8.61 -24.93 -9.03
N LEU A 120 8.04 -23.72 -9.09
CA LEU A 120 7.30 -23.20 -10.24
C LEU A 120 8.18 -22.24 -11.05
N THR A 121 7.92 -22.13 -12.35
CA THR A 121 8.58 -21.12 -13.17
C THR A 121 8.05 -19.72 -12.81
N PRO A 122 8.88 -18.66 -12.90
CA PRO A 122 8.47 -17.30 -12.52
C PRO A 122 7.22 -16.81 -13.26
N PHE A 123 7.11 -17.14 -14.55
CA PHE A 123 5.93 -16.80 -15.35
C PHE A 123 4.65 -17.43 -14.79
N LEU A 124 4.71 -18.71 -14.41
CA LEU A 124 3.55 -19.43 -13.92
C LEU A 124 3.15 -18.96 -12.51
N ALA A 125 4.13 -18.63 -11.66
CA ALA A 125 3.88 -18.03 -10.34
C ALA A 125 3.19 -16.66 -10.46
N LYS A 126 3.64 -15.79 -11.37
CA LYS A 126 3.01 -14.49 -11.64
C LYS A 126 1.57 -14.64 -12.14
N LEU A 127 1.35 -15.54 -13.09
CA LEU A 127 0.03 -15.79 -13.66
C LEU A 127 -0.93 -16.36 -12.60
N LEU A 128 -0.46 -17.32 -11.80
CA LEU A 128 -1.24 -17.90 -10.70
C LEU A 128 -1.64 -16.84 -9.67
N PHE A 129 -0.69 -16.02 -9.22
CA PHE A 129 -0.97 -14.93 -8.28
C PHE A 129 -1.97 -13.92 -8.86
N TYR A 130 -1.77 -13.51 -10.12
CA TYR A 130 -2.67 -12.59 -10.81
C TYR A 130 -4.09 -13.16 -10.94
N CYS A 131 -4.25 -14.42 -11.32
CA CYS A 131 -5.57 -15.06 -11.43
C CYS A 131 -6.32 -15.09 -10.10
N ILE A 132 -5.62 -15.40 -8.99
CA ILE A 132 -6.21 -15.41 -7.65
C ILE A 132 -6.62 -13.98 -7.24
N ALA A 133 -5.73 -13.00 -7.41
CA ALA A 133 -6.02 -11.61 -7.07
C ALA A 133 -7.17 -11.04 -7.92
N ALA A 134 -7.18 -11.29 -9.23
CA ALA A 134 -8.24 -10.87 -10.13
C ALA A 134 -9.59 -11.49 -9.77
N SER A 135 -9.61 -12.77 -9.33
CA SER A 135 -10.82 -13.44 -8.88
C SER A 135 -11.50 -12.69 -7.73
N VAL A 136 -10.73 -12.25 -6.73
CA VAL A 136 -11.27 -11.47 -5.59
C VAL A 136 -11.90 -10.15 -6.06
N VAL A 137 -11.29 -9.48 -7.03
CA VAL A 137 -11.81 -8.22 -7.60
C VAL A 137 -13.10 -8.45 -8.39
N LEU A 138 -13.22 -9.56 -9.11
CA LEU A 138 -14.43 -9.91 -9.88
C LEU A 138 -15.66 -10.10 -8.98
N PHE A 139 -15.49 -10.54 -7.74
CA PHE A 139 -16.58 -10.64 -6.75
C PHE A 139 -16.99 -9.28 -6.14
N GLY A 140 -16.31 -8.19 -6.52
CA GLY A 140 -16.66 -6.80 -6.22
C GLY A 140 -16.01 -6.24 -4.95
N LEU A 141 -16.19 -4.92 -4.74
CA LEU A 141 -15.52 -4.15 -3.67
C LEU A 141 -15.75 -4.71 -2.27
N LYS A 142 -16.91 -5.33 -2.01
CA LYS A 142 -17.19 -5.94 -0.71
C LYS A 142 -16.32 -7.16 -0.45
N ALA A 143 -16.06 -7.99 -1.47
CA ALA A 143 -15.17 -9.14 -1.36
C ALA A 143 -13.73 -8.69 -1.10
N VAL A 144 -13.29 -7.63 -1.79
CA VAL A 144 -11.98 -7.00 -1.55
C VAL A 144 -11.86 -6.53 -0.09
N GLY A 145 -12.86 -5.84 0.45
CA GLY A 145 -12.86 -5.40 1.85
C GLY A 145 -12.76 -6.53 2.87
N VAL A 146 -13.44 -7.67 2.61
CA VAL A 146 -13.33 -8.86 3.47
C VAL A 146 -11.95 -9.51 3.34
N SER A 147 -11.43 -9.64 2.13
CA SER A 147 -10.09 -10.18 1.87
C SER A 147 -9.01 -9.36 2.58
N GLU A 148 -9.09 -8.03 2.48
CA GLU A 148 -8.15 -7.12 3.15
C GLU A 148 -8.22 -7.22 4.67
N LYS A 149 -9.42 -7.33 5.24
CA LYS A 149 -9.56 -7.53 6.68
C LYS A 149 -8.81 -8.80 7.15
N ILE A 150 -8.91 -9.88 6.39
CA ILE A 150 -8.22 -11.14 6.68
C ILE A 150 -6.70 -10.95 6.52
N ALA A 151 -6.26 -10.33 5.43
CA ALA A 151 -4.85 -10.07 5.16
C ALA A 151 -4.18 -9.25 6.27
N VAL A 152 -4.83 -8.18 6.74
CA VAL A 152 -4.33 -7.36 7.85
C VAL A 152 -4.18 -8.17 9.13
N ILE A 153 -5.12 -9.06 9.46
CA ILE A 153 -4.99 -9.95 10.64
C ILE A 153 -3.76 -10.85 10.50
N PHE A 154 -3.55 -11.46 9.33
CA PHE A 154 -2.36 -12.29 9.09
C PHE A 154 -1.05 -11.50 9.18
N ILE A 155 -1.02 -10.27 8.67
CA ILE A 155 0.15 -9.39 8.77
C ILE A 155 0.46 -9.10 10.25
N PHE A 156 -0.55 -8.73 11.05
CA PHE A 156 -0.34 -8.49 12.48
C PHE A 156 0.15 -9.74 13.21
N LEU A 157 -0.44 -10.91 12.92
CA LEU A 157 0.01 -12.18 13.49
C LEU A 157 1.47 -12.46 13.12
N LEU A 158 1.86 -12.28 11.87
CA LEU A 158 3.23 -12.47 11.40
C LEU A 158 4.21 -11.52 12.09
N ILE A 159 3.87 -10.24 12.21
CA ILE A 159 4.71 -9.25 12.90
C ILE A 159 4.87 -9.63 14.37
N LEU A 160 3.79 -10.04 15.05
CA LEU A 160 3.84 -10.45 16.46
C LEU A 160 4.66 -11.72 16.67
N THR A 161 4.55 -12.71 15.78
CA THR A 161 5.35 -13.93 15.87
C THR A 161 6.82 -13.63 15.62
N LEU A 162 7.17 -12.78 14.65
CA LEU A 162 8.54 -12.33 14.44
C LEU A 162 9.09 -11.55 15.65
N ALA A 163 8.28 -10.65 16.23
CA ALA A 163 8.67 -9.90 17.41
C ALA A 163 8.92 -10.82 18.61
N PHE A 164 8.04 -11.81 18.82
CA PHE A 164 8.20 -12.80 19.88
C PHE A 164 9.43 -13.68 19.63
N ALA A 165 9.62 -14.20 18.41
CA ALA A 165 10.77 -15.01 18.04
C ALA A 165 12.10 -14.24 18.20
N THR A 166 12.11 -12.94 17.90
CA THR A 166 13.29 -12.08 18.10
C THR A 166 13.74 -12.04 19.55
N ALA A 167 12.83 -12.14 20.52
CA ALA A 167 13.17 -12.17 21.94
C ALA A 167 13.97 -13.41 22.37
N PHE A 168 13.95 -14.49 21.57
CA PHE A 168 14.66 -15.75 21.85
C PHE A 168 15.96 -15.91 21.04
N VAL A 169 16.27 -14.99 20.13
CA VAL A 169 17.49 -15.04 19.31
C VAL A 169 18.59 -14.20 19.98
N PRO A 170 19.84 -14.69 20.09
CA PRO A 170 20.94 -13.92 20.64
C PRO A 170 21.14 -12.61 19.85
N THR A 171 21.27 -11.51 20.58
CA THR A 171 21.27 -10.15 20.01
C THR A 171 22.47 -9.93 19.11
N ASN A 172 22.24 -9.76 17.81
CA ASN A 172 23.20 -9.11 16.93
C ASN A 172 23.24 -7.61 17.27
N PRO A 173 24.41 -6.95 17.23
CA PRO A 173 24.48 -5.52 17.45
C PRO A 173 23.59 -4.79 16.44
N LEU A 174 22.74 -3.89 16.95
CA LEU A 174 21.85 -3.08 16.13
C LEU A 174 22.69 -2.32 15.08
N PRO A 175 22.29 -2.29 13.79
CA PRO A 175 22.94 -1.45 12.79
C PRO A 175 22.67 0.03 13.09
N LEU A 176 23.42 0.58 14.05
CA LEU A 176 23.36 1.97 14.50
C LEU A 176 24.08 2.92 13.54
N LYS A 177 25.06 2.39 12.78
CA LYS A 177 25.78 3.12 11.73
C LYS A 177 25.15 2.82 10.36
N ILE A 178 25.25 3.82 9.48
CA ILE A 178 25.07 3.69 8.03
C ILE A 178 25.94 2.51 7.58
N GLY A 179 25.34 1.54 6.88
CA GLY A 179 26.03 0.35 6.42
C GLY A 179 27.21 0.73 5.53
N GLY A 180 28.42 0.57 6.07
CA GLY A 180 29.64 0.59 5.31
C GLY A 180 29.70 -0.62 4.40
N ILE A 181 30.07 -0.35 3.15
CA ILE A 181 31.20 -1.02 2.53
C ILE A 181 32.45 -0.34 3.07
#